data_AF-A0AAE3KTK4-F1
#
_entry.id   AF-A0AAE3KTK4-F1
#
_cell.length_a   1.000
_cell.length_b   1.000
_cell.length_c   1.000
_cell.angle_alpha   90.00
_cell.angle_beta   90.00
_cell.angle_gamma   90.00
#
_symmetry.space_group_name_H-M   'P 1'
#
loop_
_entity.id
_entity.type
_entity.pdbx_description
1 polymer ?
#
loop_
_entity_poly.entity_id
_entity_poly.type
_entity_poly.pdbx_seq_one_letter_code
_entity_poly.pdbx_strand_id
1 'polypeptide(L)'
;FNNGKDVMDDNAVQGNSSTVDGKTMKISWRKYSLLYKSNAGFATSGINMRVMRYADVLLMLAECENELGNSAKAISLMNQVRARASVAMPAYPTANYPCDSKAKVFEALQHERYVELAAEQVRNLDLIRWRKNKKQTAEPISYFTANKHELLPLPQTEIDNNPKIEQKDQNPGY
;
A
#
# COMPACT_ATOMS: atom_id res chain seq x y z
N PHE A 1 13.94 10.49 10.07
CA PHE A 1 14.74 10.53 11.30
C PHE A 1 16.19 10.22 10.95
N ASN A 2 16.98 11.27 10.73
CA ASN A 2 18.45 11.23 10.64
C ASN A 2 19.03 12.59 11.08
N ASN A 3 18.80 12.95 12.36
CA ASN A 3 19.49 14.04 13.09
C ASN A 3 19.85 15.34 12.32
N GLY A 4 18.92 15.88 11.53
CA GLY A 4 18.97 17.28 11.05
C GLY A 4 20.08 17.65 10.08
N LYS A 5 20.81 16.67 9.52
CA LYS A 5 21.81 16.91 8.46
C LYS A 5 21.49 15.98 7.29
N ASP A 6 21.35 16.57 6.10
CA ASP A 6 20.92 15.97 4.83
C ASP A 6 19.42 15.64 4.76
N VAL A 7 18.60 16.69 4.64
CA VAL A 7 17.21 16.59 4.17
C VAL A 7 17.21 16.66 2.64
N MET A 8 16.28 15.94 2.00
CA MET A 8 16.08 16.03 0.57
C MET A 8 15.64 17.46 0.18
N ASP A 9 16.55 18.22 -0.42
CA ASP A 9 16.30 19.55 -0.96
C ASP A 9 15.76 19.47 -2.41
N ASP A 10 15.36 20.62 -2.97
CA ASP A 10 14.78 20.69 -4.32
C ASP A 10 15.76 20.24 -5.42
N ASN A 11 17.07 20.32 -5.17
CA ASN A 11 18.10 19.87 -6.11
C ASN A 11 18.23 18.33 -6.13
N ALA A 12 17.96 17.67 -5.01
CA ALA A 12 17.94 16.21 -4.89
C ALA A 12 16.65 15.59 -5.47
N VAL A 13 15.63 16.39 -5.81
CA VAL A 13 14.38 15.89 -6.41
C VAL A 13 14.54 15.62 -7.90
N GLN A 14 14.45 14.34 -8.27
CA GLN A 14 14.66 13.87 -9.65
C GLN A 14 13.37 13.60 -10.44
N GLY A 15 12.17 13.76 -9.85
CA GLY A 15 10.92 13.49 -10.56
C GLY A 15 10.35 14.68 -11.31
N ASN A 16 9.28 14.43 -12.06
CA ASN A 16 8.57 15.45 -12.84
C ASN A 16 7.95 16.53 -11.94
N SER A 17 7.80 17.73 -12.51
CA SER A 17 7.05 18.81 -11.88
C SER A 17 5.56 18.54 -11.91
N SER A 18 4.86 18.87 -10.83
CA SER A 18 3.40 18.91 -10.79
C SER A 18 2.94 20.17 -10.06
N THR A 19 1.73 20.64 -10.39
CA THR A 19 1.13 21.82 -9.76
C THR A 19 0.04 21.36 -8.81
N VAL A 20 0.23 21.63 -7.52
CA VAL A 20 -0.76 21.37 -6.46
C VAL A 20 -1.04 22.69 -5.77
N ASP A 21 -2.31 23.07 -5.64
CA ASP A 21 -2.77 24.34 -5.05
C ASP A 21 -2.05 25.58 -5.59
N GLY A 22 -1.85 25.62 -6.92
CA GLY A 22 -1.19 26.72 -7.61
C GLY A 22 0.33 26.79 -7.45
N LYS A 23 0.94 25.84 -6.72
CA LYS A 23 2.40 25.74 -6.58
C LYS A 23 2.96 24.62 -7.43
N THR A 24 3.83 24.97 -8.37
CA THR A 24 4.60 24.00 -9.15
C THR A 24 5.81 23.55 -8.35
N MET A 25 5.93 22.23 -8.13
CA MET A 25 7.09 21.62 -7.47
C MET A 25 7.44 20.31 -8.13
N LYS A 26 8.72 19.95 -8.10
CA LYS A 26 9.13 18.60 -8.45
C LYS A 26 8.65 17.63 -7.39
N ILE A 27 8.14 16.48 -7.82
CA ILE A 27 7.67 15.43 -6.91
C ILE A 27 8.67 14.29 -6.89
N SER A 28 9.01 13.78 -5.71
CA SER A 28 9.78 12.55 -5.57
C SER A 28 9.23 11.66 -4.47
N TRP A 29 9.45 10.36 -4.65
CA TRP A 29 9.18 9.38 -3.62
C TRP A 29 10.24 9.47 -2.51
N ARG A 30 9.84 9.94 -1.32
CA ARG A 30 10.75 10.11 -0.17
C ARG A 30 10.86 8.86 0.71
N LYS A 31 9.79 8.07 0.80
CA LYS A 31 9.71 6.96 1.75
C LYS A 31 10.69 5.85 1.35
N TYR A 32 11.55 5.47 2.28
CA TYR A 32 12.64 4.49 2.06
C TYR A 32 13.63 4.85 0.94
N SER A 33 13.71 6.14 0.57
CA SER A 33 14.64 6.62 -0.45
C SER A 33 15.93 7.17 0.16
N LEU A 34 17.04 7.05 -0.57
CA LEU A 34 18.35 7.63 -0.25
C LEU A 34 18.77 8.77 -1.18
N LEU A 35 17.84 9.34 -1.95
CA LEU A 35 18.15 10.39 -2.94
C LEU A 35 18.86 11.63 -2.34
N TYR A 36 18.71 11.86 -1.03
CA TYR A 36 19.39 12.94 -0.32
C TYR A 36 20.87 12.63 0.04
N LYS A 37 21.31 11.38 -0.12
CA LYS A 37 22.70 10.93 0.16
C LYS A 37 23.45 10.46 -1.09
N SER A 38 22.75 9.94 -2.09
CA SER A 38 23.39 9.42 -3.30
C SER A 38 22.47 9.51 -4.51
N ASN A 39 23.05 9.93 -5.64
CA ASN A 39 22.41 9.90 -6.96
C ASN A 39 22.77 8.62 -7.76
N ALA A 40 23.51 7.69 -7.18
CA ALA A 40 23.85 6.43 -7.85
C ALA A 40 22.67 5.45 -7.83
N GLY A 41 22.34 4.86 -9.00
CA GLY A 41 21.46 3.70 -9.06
C GLY A 41 22.11 2.49 -8.38
N PHE A 42 21.33 1.68 -7.67
CA PHE A 42 21.78 0.45 -6.98
C PHE A 42 22.70 0.65 -5.77
N ALA A 43 22.49 1.71 -4.98
CA ALA A 43 23.18 1.88 -3.70
C ALA A 43 22.58 1.01 -2.58
N THR A 44 23.44 0.38 -1.78
CA THR A 44 23.03 -0.27 -0.54
C THR A 44 22.57 0.77 0.49
N SER A 45 21.47 0.48 1.19
CA SER A 45 20.89 1.39 2.17
C SER A 45 20.87 0.79 3.57
N GLY A 46 21.19 1.61 4.59
CA GLY A 46 20.95 1.28 5.99
C GLY A 46 19.49 1.43 6.43
N ILE A 47 18.58 1.71 5.49
CA ILE A 47 17.15 1.79 5.77
C ILE A 47 16.61 0.37 5.98
N ASN A 48 16.20 0.07 7.21
CA ASN A 48 15.57 -1.21 7.53
C ASN A 48 14.24 -1.37 6.76
N MET A 49 14.05 -2.52 6.13
CA MET A 49 12.75 -2.93 5.60
C MET A 49 11.78 -3.14 6.77
N ARG A 50 10.56 -2.59 6.67
CA ARG A 50 9.50 -2.84 7.64
C ARG A 50 8.67 -4.02 7.16
N VAL A 51 8.82 -5.16 7.83
CA VAL A 51 7.98 -6.34 7.59
C VAL A 51 6.61 -6.16 8.25
N MET A 52 6.59 -5.56 9.44
CA MET A 52 5.38 -5.21 10.17
C MET A 52 5.63 -3.92 10.97
N ARG A 53 4.60 -3.10 11.14
CA ARG A 53 4.65 -1.91 12.00
C ARG A 53 3.27 -1.58 12.55
N TYR A 54 3.25 -0.80 13.63
CA TYR A 54 2.04 -0.55 14.40
C TYR A 54 0.86 0.00 13.58
N ALA A 55 1.10 0.90 12.61
CA ALA A 55 0.01 1.41 11.78
C ALA A 55 -0.66 0.31 10.93
N ASP A 56 0.09 -0.66 10.41
CA ASP A 56 -0.51 -1.78 9.68
C ASP A 56 -1.39 -2.63 10.61
N VAL A 57 -0.94 -2.87 11.85
CA VAL A 57 -1.73 -3.57 12.89
C VAL A 57 -3.02 -2.81 13.20
N LEU A 58 -2.95 -1.48 13.38
CA LEU A 58 -4.14 -0.65 13.60
C LEU A 58 -5.12 -0.72 12.44
N LEU A 59 -4.64 -0.69 11.20
CA LEU A 59 -5.48 -0.75 10.00
C LEU A 59 -6.05 -2.15 9.77
N MET A 60 -5.32 -3.22 10.06
CA MET A 60 -5.87 -4.58 10.03
C MET A 60 -6.96 -4.74 11.10
N LEU A 61 -6.73 -4.25 12.32
CA LEU A 61 -7.73 -4.26 13.38
C LEU A 61 -8.96 -3.42 13.00
N ALA A 62 -8.77 -2.25 12.39
CA ALA A 62 -9.87 -1.42 11.90
C ALA A 62 -10.72 -2.16 10.87
N GLU A 63 -10.09 -2.95 9.98
CA GLU A 63 -10.82 -3.79 9.04
C GLU A 63 -11.64 -4.87 9.76
N CYS A 64 -11.05 -5.58 10.72
CA CYS A 64 -11.75 -6.58 11.52
C CYS A 64 -12.96 -5.96 12.26
N GLU A 65 -12.78 -4.81 12.91
CA GLU A 65 -13.85 -4.11 13.62
C GLU A 65 -14.98 -3.69 12.68
N ASN A 66 -14.65 -3.16 11.50
CA ASN A 66 -15.67 -2.82 10.51
C ASN A 66 -16.42 -4.08 10.04
N GLU A 67 -15.73 -5.20 9.90
CA GLU A 67 -16.37 -6.48 9.55
C GLU A 67 -17.34 -6.99 10.61
N LEU A 68 -16.97 -6.84 11.89
CA LEU A 68 -17.82 -7.17 13.03
C LEU A 68 -19.00 -6.20 13.23
N GLY A 69 -19.10 -5.13 12.43
CA GLY A 69 -20.14 -4.11 12.53
C GLY A 69 -19.79 -2.94 13.47
N ASN A 70 -18.58 -2.92 14.02
CA ASN A 70 -18.09 -1.88 14.92
C ASN A 70 -17.46 -0.70 14.15
N SER A 71 -18.22 -0.09 13.23
CA SER A 71 -17.74 0.99 12.36
C SER A 71 -17.11 2.17 13.11
N ALA A 72 -17.69 2.56 14.25
CA ALA A 72 -17.14 3.64 15.09
C ALA A 72 -15.74 3.32 15.61
N LYS A 73 -15.49 2.04 16.00
CA LYS A 73 -14.18 1.59 16.46
C LYS A 73 -13.17 1.55 15.31
N ALA A 74 -13.60 1.08 14.14
CA ALA A 74 -12.78 1.09 12.93
C ALA A 74 -12.32 2.52 12.57
N ILE A 75 -13.23 3.49 12.58
CA ILE A 75 -12.92 4.91 12.32
C ILE A 75 -11.93 5.45 13.36
N SER A 76 -12.14 5.14 14.65
CA SER A 76 -11.21 5.55 15.71
C SER A 76 -9.78 5.02 15.49
N LEU A 77 -9.65 3.76 15.07
CA LEU A 77 -8.35 3.14 14.79
C LEU A 77 -7.67 3.77 13.56
N MET A 78 -8.41 4.04 12.47
CA MET A 78 -7.87 4.78 11.32
C MET A 78 -7.41 6.19 11.72
N ASN A 79 -8.18 6.87 12.58
CA ASN A 79 -7.84 8.22 13.03
C ASN A 79 -6.58 8.26 13.92
N GLN A 80 -6.21 7.18 14.60
CA GLN A 80 -4.92 7.09 15.30
C GLN A 80 -3.74 7.17 14.32
N VAL A 81 -3.85 6.57 13.14
CA VAL A 81 -2.82 6.65 12.09
C VAL A 81 -2.74 8.07 11.55
N ARG A 82 -3.88 8.68 11.24
CA ARG A 82 -3.99 10.03 10.67
C ARG A 82 -3.53 11.13 11.62
N ALA A 83 -3.81 10.99 12.91
CA ALA A 83 -3.47 11.95 13.96
C ALA A 83 -1.99 11.93 14.37
N ARG A 84 -1.19 10.96 13.88
CA ARG A 84 0.25 10.93 14.15
C ARG A 84 0.88 12.28 13.77
N ALA A 85 1.67 12.87 14.65
CA ALA A 85 2.21 14.23 14.47
C ALA A 85 2.97 14.43 13.14
N SER A 86 3.63 13.39 12.62
CA SER A 86 4.34 13.43 11.34
C SER A 86 3.44 13.29 10.10
N VAL A 87 2.14 13.07 10.30
CA VAL A 87 1.11 12.88 9.26
C VAL A 87 0.11 14.02 9.31
N ALA A 88 -0.45 14.28 10.50
CA ALA A 88 -1.34 15.40 10.78
C ALA A 88 -2.49 15.55 9.75
N MET A 89 -3.09 14.43 9.35
CA MET A 89 -4.20 14.42 8.39
C MET A 89 -5.54 14.65 9.13
N PRO A 90 -6.53 15.31 8.49
CA PRO A 90 -7.86 15.49 9.08
C PRO A 90 -8.49 14.16 9.46
N ALA A 91 -9.11 14.07 10.64
CA ALA A 91 -9.80 12.85 11.06
C ALA A 91 -10.93 12.50 10.09
N TYR A 92 -11.16 11.20 9.87
CA TYR A 92 -12.41 10.72 9.29
C TYR A 92 -13.58 10.94 10.25
N PRO A 93 -14.78 11.24 9.75
CA PRO A 93 -15.12 11.37 8.33
C PRO A 93 -14.60 12.66 7.67
N THR A 94 -14.36 12.61 6.37
CA THR A 94 -13.99 13.79 5.54
C THR A 94 -14.98 13.93 4.38
N ALA A 95 -14.94 15.06 3.65
CA ALA A 95 -15.82 15.26 2.49
C ALA A 95 -15.69 14.13 1.44
N ASN A 96 -14.48 13.64 1.18
CA ASN A 96 -14.23 12.56 0.21
C ASN A 96 -14.51 11.16 0.79
N TYR A 97 -14.55 11.03 2.11
CA TYR A 97 -14.70 9.76 2.83
C TYR A 97 -15.67 9.96 4.01
N PRO A 98 -16.99 9.99 3.73
CA PRO A 98 -18.01 10.35 4.72
C PRO A 98 -18.24 9.29 5.80
N CYS A 99 -17.81 8.03 5.56
CA CYS A 99 -17.87 6.94 6.54
C CYS A 99 -19.25 6.70 7.18
N ASP A 100 -20.34 6.97 6.43
CA ASP A 100 -21.73 6.90 6.88
C ASP A 100 -22.35 5.48 6.82
N SER A 101 -21.60 4.50 6.32
CA SER A 101 -22.00 3.10 6.23
C SER A 101 -20.79 2.17 6.33
N LYS A 102 -21.01 0.89 6.64
CA LYS A 102 -19.95 -0.14 6.66
C LYS A 102 -19.15 -0.18 5.35
N ALA A 103 -19.84 0.00 4.21
CA ALA A 103 -19.20 0.06 2.90
C ALA A 103 -18.33 1.32 2.74
N LYS A 104 -18.82 2.50 3.15
CA LYS A 104 -18.04 3.74 3.09
C LYS A 104 -16.86 3.77 4.07
N VAL A 105 -16.97 3.12 5.23
CA VAL A 105 -15.82 2.90 6.13
C VAL A 105 -14.78 2.00 5.46
N PHE A 106 -15.21 0.95 4.76
CA PHE A 106 -14.29 0.09 4.02
C PHE A 106 -13.61 0.81 2.85
N GLU A 107 -14.31 1.68 2.12
CA GLU A 107 -13.70 2.56 1.10
C GLU A 107 -12.62 3.47 1.70
N ALA A 108 -12.90 4.09 2.87
CA ALA A 108 -11.92 4.90 3.59
C ALA A 108 -10.71 4.06 4.05
N LEU A 109 -10.95 2.85 4.56
CA LEU A 109 -9.90 1.92 4.98
C LEU A 109 -9.00 1.51 3.80
N GLN A 110 -9.58 1.20 2.64
CA GLN A 110 -8.81 0.87 1.43
C GLN A 110 -7.90 2.01 1.00
N HIS A 111 -8.39 3.26 1.08
CA HIS A 111 -7.58 4.45 0.81
C HIS A 111 -6.48 4.63 1.86
N GLU A 112 -6.80 4.52 3.15
CA GLU A 112 -5.84 4.71 4.24
C GLU A 112 -4.70 3.69 4.15
N ARG A 113 -5.01 2.41 3.91
CA ARG A 113 -3.99 1.38 3.65
C ARG A 113 -3.18 1.66 2.41
N TYR A 114 -3.81 2.14 1.33
CA TYR A 114 -3.10 2.50 0.09
C TYR A 114 -2.05 3.60 0.33
N VAL A 115 -2.40 4.67 1.03
CA VAL A 115 -1.50 5.82 1.23
C VAL A 115 -0.47 5.56 2.33
N GLU A 116 -0.88 5.03 3.47
CA GLU A 116 0.00 4.83 4.62
C GLU A 116 1.05 3.75 4.33
N LEU A 117 0.65 2.66 3.65
CA LEU A 117 1.50 1.48 3.39
C LEU A 117 2.06 1.43 1.95
N ALA A 118 2.00 2.53 1.21
CA ALA A 118 2.60 2.61 -0.12
C ALA A 118 4.11 2.29 -0.07
N ALA A 119 4.56 1.50 -1.05
CA ALA A 119 5.90 0.91 -1.14
C ALA A 119 6.32 0.00 0.03
N GLU A 120 5.37 -0.60 0.76
CA GLU A 120 5.63 -1.58 1.82
C GLU A 120 5.28 -3.03 1.42
N GLN A 121 5.11 -3.31 0.12
CA GLN A 121 4.86 -4.66 -0.41
C GLN A 121 3.55 -5.33 0.07
N VAL A 122 2.63 -4.57 0.67
CA VAL A 122 1.35 -5.10 1.17
C VAL A 122 0.20 -5.03 0.17
N ARG A 123 0.27 -4.12 -0.81
CA ARG A 123 -0.88 -3.79 -1.67
C ARG A 123 -1.39 -4.98 -2.48
N ASN A 124 -0.50 -5.83 -2.97
CA ASN A 124 -0.92 -7.02 -3.72
C ASN A 124 -1.71 -7.99 -2.83
N LEU A 125 -1.23 -8.24 -1.62
CA LEU A 125 -1.90 -9.11 -0.64
C LEU A 125 -3.27 -8.55 -0.25
N ASP A 126 -3.37 -7.23 -0.05
CA ASP A 126 -4.64 -6.55 0.20
C ASP A 126 -5.65 -6.74 -0.95
N LEU A 127 -5.21 -6.57 -2.20
CA LEU A 127 -6.10 -6.75 -3.34
C LEU A 127 -6.53 -8.21 -3.53
N ILE A 128 -5.61 -9.18 -3.36
CA ILE A 128 -5.94 -10.61 -3.46
C ILE A 128 -7.04 -10.98 -2.45
N ARG A 129 -6.89 -10.60 -1.18
CA ARG A 129 -7.87 -10.94 -0.13
C ARG A 129 -9.19 -10.20 -0.32
N TRP A 130 -9.18 -8.95 -0.80
CA TRP A 130 -10.42 -8.20 -1.05
C TRP A 130 -11.18 -8.71 -2.28
N ARG A 131 -10.48 -9.06 -3.36
CA ARG A 131 -11.07 -9.72 -4.54
C ARG A 131 -11.70 -11.06 -4.17
N LYS A 132 -10.97 -11.91 -3.44
CA LYS A 132 -11.47 -13.21 -2.95
C LYS A 132 -12.76 -13.07 -2.15
N ASN A 133 -12.87 -12.02 -1.34
CA ASN A 133 -14.05 -11.73 -0.52
C ASN A 133 -15.10 -10.84 -1.23
N LYS A 134 -14.97 -10.60 -2.54
CA LYS A 134 -15.88 -9.77 -3.35
C LYS A 134 -16.09 -8.35 -2.80
N LYS A 135 -15.08 -7.81 -2.10
CA LYS A 135 -15.10 -6.45 -1.53
C LYS A 135 -14.54 -5.39 -2.48
N GLN A 136 -13.83 -5.82 -3.53
CA GLN A 136 -13.30 -4.92 -4.53
C GLN A 136 -14.39 -4.57 -5.55
N THR A 137 -14.94 -3.36 -5.46
CA THR A 137 -16.02 -2.89 -6.34
C THR A 137 -15.53 -2.37 -7.68
N ALA A 138 -14.27 -1.91 -7.75
CA ALA A 138 -13.60 -1.48 -8.97
C ALA A 138 -12.18 -2.06 -9.01
N GLU A 139 -11.79 -2.62 -10.15
CA GLU A 139 -10.46 -3.19 -10.34
C GLU A 139 -9.44 -2.06 -10.61
N PRO A 140 -8.46 -1.82 -9.71
CA PRO A 140 -7.48 -0.74 -9.89
C PRO A 140 -6.37 -1.07 -10.90
N ILE A 141 -6.24 -2.33 -11.34
CA ILE A 141 -5.19 -2.79 -12.26
C ILE A 141 -5.81 -3.19 -13.59
N SER A 142 -5.63 -2.36 -14.62
CA SER A 142 -6.28 -2.53 -15.93
C SER A 142 -5.96 -3.85 -16.65
N TYR A 143 -4.78 -4.42 -16.39
CA TYR A 143 -4.32 -5.68 -16.96
C TYR A 143 -4.55 -6.89 -16.04
N PHE A 144 -5.25 -6.71 -14.92
CA PHE A 144 -5.60 -7.84 -14.06
C PHE A 144 -6.56 -8.80 -14.78
N THR A 145 -6.31 -10.09 -14.66
CA THR A 145 -7.16 -11.15 -15.22
C THR A 145 -7.53 -12.08 -14.06
N ALA A 146 -8.82 -12.14 -13.76
CA ALA A 146 -9.35 -12.99 -12.70
C ALA A 146 -9.12 -14.47 -13.02
N ASN A 147 -8.85 -15.27 -11.98
CA ASN A 147 -8.44 -16.68 -12.09
C ASN A 147 -7.13 -16.89 -12.87
N LYS A 148 -6.22 -15.93 -12.82
CA LYS A 148 -4.86 -16.05 -13.37
C LYS A 148 -3.87 -15.24 -12.54
N HIS A 149 -4.08 -13.93 -12.44
CA HIS A 149 -3.11 -13.01 -11.82
C HIS A 149 -3.14 -12.99 -10.29
N GLU A 150 -3.91 -13.87 -9.65
CA GLU A 150 -3.91 -14.08 -8.20
C GLU A 150 -2.70 -14.89 -7.73
N LEU A 151 -2.12 -15.73 -8.60
CA LEU A 151 -0.98 -16.60 -8.30
C LEU A 151 0.11 -16.41 -9.37
N LEU A 152 1.36 -16.55 -8.99
CA LEU A 152 2.47 -16.58 -9.94
C LEU A 152 2.55 -17.94 -10.63
N PRO A 153 3.04 -18.05 -11.88
CA PRO A 153 3.29 -19.35 -12.49
C PRO A 153 4.32 -20.13 -11.68
N LEU A 154 4.12 -21.45 -11.57
CA LEU A 154 5.17 -22.37 -11.19
C LEU A 154 6.29 -22.26 -12.25
N PRO A 155 7.56 -22.07 -11.86
CA PRO A 155 8.65 -22.00 -12.81
C PRO A 155 8.73 -23.30 -13.62
N GLN A 156 8.88 -23.21 -14.94
CA GLN A 156 8.88 -24.39 -15.82
C GLN A 156 9.96 -25.41 -15.41
N THR A 157 11.13 -24.93 -14.98
CA THR A 157 12.22 -25.78 -14.49
C THR A 157 11.84 -26.59 -13.26
N GLU A 158 10.93 -26.11 -12.41
CA GLU A 158 10.45 -26.88 -11.25
C GLU A 158 9.48 -27.99 -11.68
N ILE A 159 8.70 -27.78 -12.74
CA ILE A 159 7.85 -28.81 -13.34
C ILE A 159 8.71 -29.87 -14.03
N ASP A 160 9.66 -29.44 -14.87
CA ASP A 160 10.52 -30.35 -15.65
C ASP A 160 11.38 -31.26 -14.76
N ASN A 161 11.85 -30.75 -13.61
CA ASN A 161 12.75 -31.49 -12.70
C ASN A 161 12.02 -32.32 -11.64
N ASN A 162 10.70 -32.16 -11.47
CA ASN A 162 9.96 -32.86 -10.41
C ASN A 162 8.91 -33.81 -11.01
N PRO A 163 9.14 -35.14 -11.01
CA PRO A 163 8.20 -36.10 -11.60
C PRO A 163 6.86 -36.20 -10.86
N LYS A 164 6.67 -35.50 -9.74
CA LYS A 164 5.40 -35.41 -9.00
C LYS A 164 4.59 -34.15 -9.32
N ILE A 165 5.12 -33.25 -10.15
CA ILE A 165 4.45 -32.04 -10.59
C ILE A 165 4.35 -32.12 -12.11
N GLU A 166 3.14 -32.09 -12.62
CA GLU A 166 2.86 -32.13 -14.05
C GLU A 166 2.38 -30.75 -14.52
N GLN A 167 2.35 -30.50 -15.83
CA GLN A 167 1.83 -29.26 -16.39
C GLN A 167 0.38 -28.96 -15.95
N LYS A 168 -0.43 -30.00 -15.69
CA LYS A 168 -1.81 -29.85 -15.18
C LYS A 168 -1.88 -29.26 -13.76
N ASP A 169 -0.79 -29.34 -13.00
CA ASP A 169 -0.68 -28.82 -11.63
C ASP A 169 -0.27 -27.34 -11.61
N GLN A 170 -0.05 -26.74 -12.79
CA GLN A 170 0.22 -25.32 -12.96
C GLN A 170 -0.92 -24.45 -12.41
N ASN A 171 -0.57 -23.26 -11.93
CA ASN A 171 -1.54 -22.27 -11.50
C ASN A 171 -2.44 -21.84 -12.68
N PRO A 172 -3.73 -21.57 -12.44
CA PRO A 172 -4.68 -21.28 -13.50
C PRO A 172 -4.21 -20.19 -14.48
N GLY A 173 -4.37 -20.44 -15.78
CA GLY A 173 -4.08 -19.48 -16.84
C GLY A 173 -2.61 -19.36 -17.26
N TYR A 174 -1.74 -20.26 -16.80
CA TYR A 174 -0.33 -20.38 -17.20
C TYR A 174 0.00 -21.75 -17.80
#